data_AF-A0A7S3KAA7-F1
#
_entry.id   AF-A0A7S3KAA7-F1
#
_cell.length_a   1.000
_cell.length_b   1.000
_cell.length_c   1.000
_cell.angle_alpha   90.00
_cell.angle_beta   90.00
_cell.angle_gamma   90.00
#
_symmetry.space_group_name_H-M   'P 1'
#
loop_
_entity.id
_entity.type
_entity.pdbx_description
1 polymer ?
#
loop_
_entity_poly.entity_id
_entity_poly.type
_entity_poly.pdbx_seq_one_letter_code
_entity_poly.pdbx_strand_id
1 'polypeptide(L)'
;MSIDNPKISLRNFRKKAKIGSGTTSTVYLVEKEDTGKNYAMKVMRRSMKYKKDTHDIKSERVILGKMRYPFVVSLHYAFQQDYILYLILELANGGDLFNHIQKTKGLPEDHCKFYAAEILC
;
A
#
# COMPACT_ATOMS: atom_id res chain seq x y z
N MET A 1 -13.78 13.30 15.79
CA MET A 1 -14.32 11.92 15.80
C MET A 1 -13.17 10.97 16.07
N SER A 2 -13.05 10.57 17.33
CA SER A 2 -12.00 9.67 17.81
C SER A 2 -12.30 8.26 17.31
N ILE A 3 -11.45 7.75 16.41
CA ILE A 3 -11.55 6.37 15.95
C ILE A 3 -10.71 5.53 16.93
N ASP A 4 -11.34 5.12 18.03
CA ASP A 4 -10.89 3.98 18.82
C ASP A 4 -11.10 2.72 17.98
N ASN A 5 -10.20 2.49 17.03
CA ASN A 5 -10.20 1.28 16.22
C ASN A 5 -9.78 0.11 17.14
N PRO A 6 -10.49 -1.03 17.17
CA PRO A 6 -9.94 -2.23 17.80
C PRO A 6 -8.52 -2.47 17.27
N LYS A 7 -7.57 -2.84 18.14
CA LYS A 7 -6.15 -3.02 17.80
C LYS A 7 -5.98 -3.93 16.57
N ILE A 8 -5.98 -3.35 15.38
CA ILE A 8 -5.80 -4.07 14.12
C ILE A 8 -4.34 -4.57 14.06
N SER A 9 -4.18 -5.83 13.69
CA SER A 9 -2.89 -6.52 13.69
C SER A 9 -2.84 -7.55 12.57
N LEU A 10 -1.70 -8.22 12.42
CA LEU A 10 -1.53 -9.33 11.47
C LEU A 10 -2.59 -10.41 11.61
N ARG A 11 -3.09 -10.67 12.82
CA ARG A 11 -4.08 -11.73 13.09
C ARG A 11 -5.43 -11.47 12.42
N ASN A 12 -5.71 -10.24 12.02
CA ASN A 12 -6.94 -9.89 11.32
C ASN A 12 -6.88 -10.18 9.82
N PHE A 13 -5.73 -10.64 9.29
CA PHE A 13 -5.51 -10.81 7.87
C PHE A 13 -4.92 -12.18 7.52
N ARG A 14 -5.62 -12.92 6.67
CA ARG A 14 -5.14 -14.17 6.08
C ARG A 14 -4.27 -13.88 4.87
N LYS A 15 -3.03 -14.36 4.88
CA LYS A 15 -2.12 -14.20 3.73
C LYS A 15 -2.42 -15.24 2.66
N LYS A 16 -2.68 -14.81 1.42
CA LYS A 16 -3.06 -15.69 0.30
C LYS A 16 -1.91 -15.90 -0.68
N ALA A 17 -1.29 -14.83 -1.16
CA ALA A 17 -0.22 -14.92 -2.15
C ALA A 17 0.78 -13.77 -2.03
N LYS A 18 2.01 -13.96 -2.54
CA LYS A 18 2.98 -12.87 -2.76
C LYS A 18 2.69 -12.26 -4.14
N ILE A 19 2.44 -10.95 -4.19
CA ILE A 19 2.07 -10.24 -5.42
C ILE A 19 3.10 -9.20 -5.85
N GLY A 20 4.06 -8.87 -4.99
CA GLY A 20 5.16 -7.98 -5.35
C GLY A 20 6.36 -8.13 -4.42
N SER A 21 7.55 -7.85 -4.94
CA SER A 21 8.76 -7.69 -4.13
C SER A 21 9.64 -6.59 -4.68
N GLY A 22 10.11 -5.72 -3.80
CA GLY A 22 11.20 -4.79 -4.06
C GLY A 22 12.33 -4.99 -3.05
N THR A 23 13.36 -4.17 -3.14
CA THR A 23 14.58 -4.27 -2.31
C THR A 23 14.30 -4.13 -0.81
N THR A 24 13.35 -3.27 -0.43
CA THR A 24 13.07 -2.92 0.97
C THR A 24 11.68 -3.33 1.44
N SER A 25 10.86 -3.87 0.53
CA SER A 25 9.45 -4.19 0.82
C SER A 25 8.96 -5.41 0.06
N THR A 26 8.01 -6.13 0.66
CA THR A 26 7.30 -7.23 0.01
C THR A 26 5.80 -6.99 0.10
N VAL A 27 5.08 -7.25 -0.97
CA VAL A 27 3.62 -7.06 -1.05
C VAL A 27 2.93 -8.41 -1.15
N TYR A 28 1.91 -8.60 -0.32
CA TYR A 28 1.11 -9.82 -0.28
C TYR A 28 -0.37 -9.51 -0.53
N LEU A 29 -1.03 -10.37 -1.28
CA LEU A 29 -2.49 -10.45 -1.28
C LEU A 29 -2.93 -11.03 0.07
N VAL A 30 -3.77 -10.29 0.78
CA VAL A 30 -4.35 -10.72 2.06
C VAL A 30 -5.85 -10.56 2.05
N GLU A 31 -6.54 -11.33 2.87
CA GLU A 31 -7.98 -11.24 3.07
C GLU A 31 -8.25 -10.92 4.54
N LYS A 32 -9.11 -9.93 4.80
CA LYS A 32 -9.47 -9.55 6.16
C LYS A 32 -10.51 -10.52 6.70
N GLU A 33 -10.20 -11.22 7.79
CA GLU A 33 -10.94 -12.40 8.28
C GLU A 33 -12.42 -12.12 8.58
N ASP A 34 -12.75 -10.94 9.10
CA ASP A 34 -14.12 -10.58 9.50
C ASP A 34 -15.02 -10.13 8.35
N THR A 35 -14.45 -9.69 7.23
CA THR A 35 -15.18 -9.11 6.09
C THR A 35 -15.02 -9.90 4.81
N GLY A 36 -14.06 -10.83 4.75
CA GLY A 36 -13.68 -11.55 3.52
C GLY A 36 -13.09 -10.65 2.42
N LYS A 37 -12.84 -9.36 2.71
CA LYS A 37 -12.37 -8.41 1.69
C LYS A 37 -10.87 -8.59 1.44
N ASN A 38 -10.48 -8.64 0.17
CA ASN A 38 -9.10 -8.73 -0.25
C ASN A 38 -8.41 -7.35 -0.25
N TYR A 39 -7.14 -7.33 0.12
CA TYR A 39 -6.27 -6.15 0.21
C TYR A 39 -4.83 -6.48 -0.23
N ALA A 40 -4.03 -5.45 -0.50
CA ALA A 40 -2.59 -5.55 -0.64
C ALA A 40 -1.90 -5.17 0.67
N MET A 41 -1.19 -6.11 1.29
CA MET A 41 -0.36 -5.87 2.48
C MET A 41 1.08 -5.61 2.07
N LYS A 42 1.53 -4.37 2.16
CA LYS A 42 2.93 -3.99 1.97
C LYS A 42 3.67 -4.10 3.31
N VAL A 43 4.69 -4.94 3.34
CA VAL A 43 5.54 -5.24 4.49
C VAL A 43 6.90 -4.57 4.29
N MET A 44 7.26 -3.62 5.14
CA MET A 44 8.49 -2.81 5.02
C MET A 44 9.33 -2.93 6.29
N ARG A 45 10.61 -3.25 6.16
CA ARG A 45 11.53 -3.26 7.30
C ARG A 45 12.04 -1.83 7.54
N ARG A 46 11.85 -1.29 8.75
CA ARG A 46 12.56 -0.07 9.16
C ARG A 46 13.95 -0.44 9.64
N SER A 47 14.95 0.35 9.22
CA SER A 47 16.30 0.27 9.77
C SER A 47 16.29 0.63 11.26
N MET A 48 17.07 -0.09 12.08
CA MET A 48 17.22 0.16 13.53
C MET A 48 17.65 1.59 13.86
N LYS A 49 18.22 2.33 12.89
CA LYS A 49 18.63 3.73 13.05
C LYS A 49 17.45 4.70 13.25
N TYR A 50 16.21 4.31 12.93
CA TYR A 50 15.01 5.14 13.07
C TYR A 50 14.27 4.96 14.40
N LYS A 51 14.94 4.46 15.45
CA LYS A 51 14.36 4.34 16.80
C LYS A 51 14.03 5.67 17.48
N LYS A 52 14.46 6.82 16.94
CA LYS A 52 14.41 8.10 17.66
C LYS A 52 13.17 8.97 17.43
N ASP A 53 12.42 8.80 16.34
CA ASP A 53 11.30 9.71 16.04
C ASP A 53 9.96 8.98 16.02
N THR A 54 9.35 8.89 17.21
CA THR A 54 7.92 8.59 17.38
C THR A 54 7.03 9.68 16.77
N HIS A 55 7.60 10.83 16.41
CA HIS A 55 6.91 11.97 15.82
C HIS A 55 6.54 11.74 14.34
N ASP A 56 7.43 11.15 13.54
CA ASP A 56 7.21 10.95 12.09
C ASP A 56 6.13 9.92 11.76
N ILE A 57 5.92 8.93 12.65
CA ILE A 57 4.95 7.84 12.44
C ILE A 57 3.51 8.34 12.48
N LYS A 58 3.24 9.35 13.33
CA LYS A 58 1.92 10.00 13.36
C LYS A 58 1.69 10.78 12.07
N SER A 59 2.72 11.45 11.55
CA SER A 59 2.65 12.20 10.30
C SER A 59 2.37 11.31 9.09
N GLU A 60 3.08 10.18 8.93
CA GLU A 60 2.87 9.26 7.80
C GLU A 60 1.48 8.57 7.85
N ARG A 61 1.02 8.18 9.05
CA ARG A 61 -0.37 7.68 9.27
C ARG A 61 -1.43 8.74 8.96
N VAL A 62 -1.15 10.00 9.28
CA VAL A 62 -2.08 11.12 9.05
C VAL A 62 -2.11 11.54 7.58
N ILE A 63 -0.97 11.48 6.88
CA ILE A 63 -0.86 11.87 5.46
C ILE A 63 -1.56 10.85 4.56
N LEU A 64 -1.24 9.56 4.70
CA LEU A 64 -1.85 8.51 3.86
C LEU A 64 -3.32 8.22 4.22
N GLY A 65 -3.73 8.45 5.47
CA GLY A 65 -5.11 8.27 5.89
C GLY A 65 -6.06 9.38 5.39
N LYS A 66 -5.53 10.54 4.97
CA LYS A 66 -6.32 11.70 4.52
C LYS A 66 -6.38 11.86 3.00
N MET A 67 -5.49 11.20 2.25
CA MET A 67 -5.52 11.25 0.79
C MET A 67 -6.44 10.16 0.23
N ARG A 68 -7.63 10.58 -0.22
CA ARG A 68 -8.51 9.78 -1.07
C ARG A 68 -8.58 10.47 -2.42
N TYR A 69 -7.96 9.89 -3.42
CA TYR A 69 -7.97 10.39 -4.79
C TYR A 69 -8.15 9.21 -5.75
N PRO A 70 -8.94 9.35 -6.83
CA PRO A 70 -9.28 8.23 -7.73
C PRO A 70 -8.07 7.50 -8.31
N PHE A 71 -6.92 8.15 -8.43
CA PHE A 71 -5.70 7.58 -9.01
C PHE A 71 -4.62 7.20 -7.98
N VAL A 72 -4.93 7.30 -6.68
CA VAL A 72 -4.01 6.96 -5.59
C VAL A 72 -4.56 5.79 -4.79
N VAL A 73 -3.79 4.71 -4.71
CA VAL A 73 -4.15 3.53 -3.90
C VAL A 73 -4.42 3.93 -2.45
N SER A 74 -5.64 3.67 -1.98
CA SER A 74 -6.07 4.11 -0.65
C SER A 74 -5.44 3.27 0.47
N LEU A 75 -4.95 3.93 1.52
CA LEU A 75 -4.53 3.27 2.75
C LEU A 75 -5.75 3.01 3.65
N HIS A 76 -6.06 1.74 3.90
CA HIS A 76 -7.16 1.34 4.79
C HIS A 76 -6.71 1.20 6.24
N TYR A 77 -5.56 0.55 6.46
CA TYR A 77 -5.03 0.30 7.80
C TYR A 77 -3.50 0.38 7.78
N ALA A 78 -2.92 0.84 8.88
CA ALA A 78 -1.48 0.80 9.07
C ALA A 78 -1.17 0.38 10.50
N PHE A 79 -0.27 -0.58 10.68
CA PHE A 79 0.19 -1.02 11.99
C PHE A 79 1.65 -1.45 11.94
N GLN A 80 2.28 -1.48 13.10
CA GLN A 80 3.67 -1.86 13.25
C GLN A 80 3.78 -3.01 14.24
N GLN A 81 4.69 -3.92 13.95
CA GLN A 81 5.13 -4.95 14.89
C GLN A 81 6.66 -5.00 14.83
N ASP A 82 7.30 -4.85 15.99
CA ASP A 82 8.76 -4.73 16.12
C ASP A 82 9.35 -3.66 15.19
N TYR A 83 10.21 -4.07 14.25
CA TYR A 83 10.86 -3.20 13.26
C TYR A 83 10.20 -3.25 11.88
N ILE A 84 8.98 -3.77 11.80
CA ILE A 84 8.26 -4.00 10.53
C ILE A 84 6.99 -3.15 10.50
N LEU A 85 6.86 -2.35 9.44
CA LEU A 85 5.66 -1.58 9.13
C LEU A 85 4.80 -2.37 8.15
N TYR A 86 3.50 -2.45 8.46
CA TYR A 86 2.49 -3.10 7.65
C TYR A 86 1.48 -2.07 7.19
N LEU A 87 1.36 -1.90 5.88
CA LEU A 87 0.39 -1.03 5.24
C LEU A 87 -0.63 -1.90 4.50
N ILE A 88 -1.91 -1.74 4.84
CA ILE A 88 -3.04 -2.41 4.20
C ILE A 88 -3.63 -1.43 3.19
N LEU A 89 -3.34 -1.69 1.94
CA LEU A 89 -3.71 -0.87 0.80
C LEU A 89 -4.86 -1.52 0.04
N GLU A 90 -5.60 -0.70 -0.67
CA GLU A 90 -6.49 -1.16 -1.73
C GLU A 90 -5.75 -2.08 -2.71
N LEU A 91 -6.42 -3.15 -3.15
CA LEU A 91 -5.87 -4.10 -4.11
C LEU A 91 -6.16 -3.63 -5.54
N ALA A 92 -5.13 -3.22 -6.27
CA ALA A 92 -5.23 -2.94 -7.70
C ALA A 92 -5.05 -4.23 -8.53
N ASN A 93 -6.12 -4.72 -9.14
CA ASN A 93 -6.13 -6.00 -9.88
C ASN A 93 -5.49 -5.94 -11.29
N GLY A 94 -5.17 -4.74 -11.80
CA GLY A 94 -4.71 -4.54 -13.18
C GLY A 94 -3.22 -4.87 -13.45
N GLY A 95 -2.45 -5.21 -12.41
CA GLY A 95 -0.99 -5.28 -12.50
C GLY A 95 -0.35 -3.88 -12.47
N ASP A 96 0.91 -3.78 -12.92
CA ASP A 96 1.65 -2.52 -12.95
C ASP A 96 1.90 -2.00 -14.38
N LEU A 97 1.90 -0.67 -14.51
CA LEU A 97 2.09 0.04 -15.78
C LEU A 97 3.45 -0.26 -16.43
N PHE A 98 4.50 -0.50 -15.63
CA PHE A 98 5.82 -0.83 -16.14
C PHE A 98 5.81 -2.16 -16.91
N ASN A 99 5.20 -3.20 -16.36
CA ASN A 99 5.01 -4.48 -17.04
C ASN A 99 4.15 -4.35 -18.29
N HIS A 100 3.15 -3.46 -18.28
CA HIS A 100 2.36 -3.16 -19.47
C HIS A 100 3.23 -2.55 -20.58
N ILE A 101 3.99 -1.49 -20.27
CA ILE A 101 4.91 -0.81 -21.21
C ILE A 101 5.95 -1.80 -21.77
N GLN A 102 6.53 -2.66 -20.93
CA GLN A 102 7.50 -3.65 -21.38
C GLN A 102 6.89 -4.64 -22.38
N LYS A 103 5.66 -5.11 -22.14
CA LYS A 103 4.97 -6.03 -23.04
C LYS A 103 4.60 -5.37 -24.37
N THR A 104 4.18 -4.11 -24.34
CA THR A 104 3.77 -3.37 -25.54
C THR A 104 4.92 -2.71 -26.28
N LYS A 105 6.16 -2.75 -25.74
CA LYS A 105 7.36 -2.08 -26.26
C LYS A 105 7.18 -0.57 -26.42
N GLY A 106 6.51 0.05 -25.45
CA GLY A 106 6.13 1.45 -25.49
C GLY A 106 4.61 1.63 -25.54
N LEU A 107 4.17 2.86 -25.36
CA LEU A 107 2.76 3.23 -25.39
C LEU A 107 2.51 4.23 -26.52
N PRO A 108 1.35 4.14 -27.19
CA PRO A 108 0.88 5.20 -28.07
C PRO A 108 0.85 6.53 -27.32
N GLU A 109 1.10 7.63 -28.03
CA GLU A 109 1.15 8.97 -27.43
C GLU A 109 -0.13 9.31 -26.64
N ASP A 110 -1.30 8.93 -27.15
CA ASP A 110 -2.58 9.18 -26.48
C ASP A 110 -2.70 8.45 -25.15
N HIS A 111 -2.18 7.23 -25.05
CA HIS A 111 -2.13 6.48 -23.78
C HIS A 111 -1.11 7.12 -22.82
N CYS A 112 0.03 7.58 -23.33
CA CYS A 112 1.01 8.32 -22.53
C CYS A 112 0.37 9.58 -21.92
N LYS A 113 -0.38 10.36 -22.72
CA LYS A 113 -1.11 11.54 -22.25
C LYS A 113 -2.12 11.19 -21.17
N PHE A 114 -2.88 10.12 -21.37
CA PHE A 114 -3.86 9.64 -20.39
C PHE A 114 -3.20 9.31 -19.05
N TYR A 115 -2.19 8.44 -19.02
CA TYR A 115 -1.51 8.07 -17.77
C TYR A 115 -0.74 9.25 -17.14
N ALA A 116 -0.18 10.14 -17.96
CA ALA A 116 0.47 11.35 -17.45
C ALA A 116 -0.53 12.29 -16.77
N ALA A 117 -1.75 12.43 -17.32
CA ALA A 117 -2.80 13.20 -16.69
C ALA A 117 -3.19 12.61 -15.32
N GLU A 118 -3.37 11.28 -15.22
CA GLU A 118 -3.66 10.62 -13.93
C GLU A 118 -2.56 10.81 -12.88
N ILE A 119 -1.28 10.94 -13.29
CA ILE A 119 -0.14 11.15 -12.40
C ILE A 119 -0.01 12.62 -11.95
N LEU A 120 -0.40 13.57 -12.80
CA LEU A 120 -0.26 15.01 -12.54
C LEU A 120 -1.45 15.62 -11.79
N CYS A 121 -2.60 14.96 -11.81
CA CYS A 121 -3.85 15.40 -11.18
C CYS A 121 -3.89 15.15 -9.67
#